data_AF-A0A7S2GHP2-F1
#
_entry.id   AF-A0A7S2GHP2-F1
#
_cell.length_a   1.000
_cell.length_b   1.000
_cell.length_c   1.000
_cell.angle_alpha   90.00
_cell.angle_beta   90.00
_cell.angle_gamma   90.00
#
_symmetry.space_group_name_H-M   'P 1'
#
loop_
_entity.id
_entity.type
_entity.pdbx_description
1 polymer ?
#
loop_
_entity_poly.entity_id
_entity_poly.type
_entity_poly.pdbx_seq_one_letter_code
_entity_poly.pdbx_strand_id
1 'polypeptide(L)'
;YIKRLWNTGDPQPPVFPSCVTGARVTLRMAPWSASAFSPTSKGFAFWFQRDGSMSFGEDMLNSTRADGVTAVRCHHFAHRYAKERETPRDKLVWHTGVLLEWSHGEYCTVVELAWLGGLGGYGGKSNWYADRDAKRTALYAAMAAQLKMPWRSDLAEVRVLDIEARDIEQF
;
A
#
# COMPACT_ATOMS: atom_id res chain seq x y z
N TYR A 1 -21.83 11.93 18.05
CA TYR A 1 -22.90 11.14 17.43
C TYR A 1 -22.53 10.87 15.97
N ILE A 2 -22.51 9.61 15.52
CA ILE A 2 -22.18 9.26 14.11
C ILE A 2 -23.50 9.20 13.33
N LYS A 3 -23.68 10.11 12.36
CA LYS A 3 -24.85 10.10 11.46
C LYS A 3 -24.47 9.42 10.14
N ARG A 4 -25.21 8.38 9.77
CA ARG A 4 -25.07 7.71 8.47
C ARG A 4 -25.78 8.52 7.40
N LEU A 5 -25.05 8.86 6.33
CA LEU A 5 -25.54 9.76 5.27
C LEU A 5 -25.74 9.06 3.92
N TRP A 6 -25.26 7.83 3.78
CA TRP A 6 -25.37 7.04 2.56
C TRP A 6 -25.17 5.54 2.85
N ASN A 7 -25.79 4.66 2.04
CA ASN A 7 -25.62 3.21 2.05
C ASN A 7 -25.41 2.64 0.65
N THR A 8 -24.76 1.47 0.59
CA THR A 8 -24.70 0.67 -0.63
C THR A 8 -26.12 0.33 -1.09
N GLY A 9 -26.46 0.70 -2.33
CA GLY A 9 -27.78 0.49 -2.91
C GLY A 9 -28.67 1.73 -2.92
N ASP A 10 -28.25 2.83 -2.28
CA ASP A 10 -28.96 4.10 -2.39
C ASP A 10 -28.99 4.58 -3.86
N PRO A 11 -30.09 5.20 -4.31
CA PRO A 11 -30.30 5.57 -5.71
C PRO A 11 -29.35 6.67 -6.20
N GLN A 12 -28.77 7.45 -5.27
CA GLN A 12 -27.84 8.53 -5.57
C GLN A 12 -26.42 8.09 -5.21
N PRO A 13 -25.40 8.43 -6.03
CA PRO A 13 -24.02 8.12 -5.71
C PRO A 13 -23.58 8.83 -4.43
N PRO A 14 -22.61 8.28 -3.67
CA PRO A 14 -22.11 8.93 -2.49
C PRO A 14 -21.43 10.25 -2.87
N VAL A 15 -21.80 11.34 -2.20
CA VAL A 15 -21.19 12.67 -2.34
C VAL A 15 -20.71 13.16 -0.97
N PHE A 16 -19.65 13.97 -0.95
CA PHE A 16 -19.20 14.56 0.31
C PHE A 16 -20.29 15.52 0.84
N PRO A 17 -20.84 15.28 2.04
CA PRO A 17 -21.95 16.08 2.54
C PRO A 17 -21.49 17.51 2.85
N SER A 18 -22.17 18.51 2.29
CA SER A 18 -21.84 19.93 2.51
C SER A 18 -21.99 20.40 3.97
N CYS A 19 -22.72 19.64 4.79
CA CYS A 19 -23.02 19.97 6.18
C CYS A 19 -22.05 19.37 7.21
N VAL A 20 -20.99 18.69 6.78
CA VAL A 20 -20.00 18.10 7.68
C VAL A 20 -18.60 18.56 7.33
N THR A 21 -17.76 18.73 8.35
CA THR A 21 -16.32 18.99 8.18
C THR A 21 -15.50 17.70 8.08
N GLY A 22 -16.11 16.56 8.38
CA GLY A 22 -15.47 15.24 8.28
C GLY A 22 -16.51 14.14 8.12
N ALA A 23 -16.15 13.12 7.33
CA ALA A 23 -16.97 11.94 7.10
C ALA A 23 -16.17 10.67 7.39
N ARG A 24 -16.85 9.60 7.78
CA ARG A 24 -16.31 8.24 7.82
C ARG A 24 -16.95 7.44 6.71
N VAL A 25 -16.15 6.71 5.95
CA VAL A 25 -16.64 5.83 4.89
C VAL A 25 -16.35 4.37 5.24
N THR A 26 -17.29 3.49 4.91
CA THR A 26 -17.08 2.04 4.97
C THR A 26 -17.10 1.53 3.53
N LEU A 27 -15.96 1.03 3.06
CA LEU A 27 -15.81 0.54 1.70
C LEU A 27 -15.84 -0.99 1.70
N ARG A 28 -16.54 -1.57 0.72
CA ARG A 28 -16.44 -3.02 0.47
C ARG A 28 -15.13 -3.27 -0.27
N MET A 29 -14.20 -3.96 0.36
CA MET A 29 -13.00 -4.42 -0.34
C MET A 29 -13.35 -5.56 -1.30
N ALA A 30 -12.52 -5.74 -2.32
CA ALA A 30 -12.71 -6.84 -3.26
C ALA A 30 -12.58 -8.20 -2.52
N PRO A 31 -13.35 -9.24 -2.87
CA PRO A 31 -13.34 -10.51 -2.10
C PRO A 31 -11.94 -11.13 -1.91
N TRP A 32 -11.04 -10.94 -2.88
CA TRP A 32 -9.67 -11.43 -2.80
C TRP A 32 -8.81 -10.71 -1.74
N SER A 33 -9.21 -9.52 -1.27
CA SER A 33 -8.44 -8.79 -0.25
C SER A 33 -8.50 -9.46 1.12
N ALA A 34 -9.52 -10.30 1.36
CA ALA A 34 -9.65 -11.09 2.58
C ALA A 34 -8.92 -12.44 2.48
N SER A 35 -8.49 -12.84 1.29
CA SER A 35 -7.75 -14.08 1.08
C SER A 35 -6.26 -13.78 1.03
N ALA A 36 -5.48 -14.39 1.93
CA ALA A 36 -4.03 -14.47 1.80
C ALA A 36 -3.64 -15.07 0.43
N PHE A 37 -2.34 -15.04 0.09
CA PHE A 37 -1.86 -15.68 -1.15
C PHE A 37 -2.45 -17.08 -1.31
N SER A 38 -3.25 -17.27 -2.35
CA SER A 38 -3.72 -18.58 -2.76
C SER A 38 -3.67 -18.66 -4.29
N PRO A 39 -3.47 -19.85 -4.88
CA PRO A 39 -3.55 -20.03 -6.33
C PRO A 39 -4.89 -19.56 -6.94
N THR A 40 -5.93 -19.41 -6.13
CA THR A 40 -7.27 -18.93 -6.53
C THR A 40 -7.52 -17.45 -6.20
N SER A 41 -6.65 -16.80 -5.43
CA SER A 41 -6.74 -15.37 -5.09
C SER A 41 -6.09 -14.51 -6.17
N LYS A 42 -6.83 -13.53 -6.69
CA LYS A 42 -6.37 -12.63 -7.77
C LYS A 42 -5.46 -11.50 -7.29
N GLY A 43 -5.21 -11.41 -5.98
CA GLY A 43 -4.39 -10.34 -5.40
C GLY A 43 -3.72 -10.78 -4.11
N PHE A 44 -2.69 -10.04 -3.72
CA PHE A 44 -1.84 -10.35 -2.58
C PHE A 44 -1.48 -9.07 -1.82
N ALA A 45 -1.50 -9.13 -0.49
CA ALA A 45 -1.02 -8.06 0.37
C ALA A 45 0.11 -8.58 1.27
N PHE A 46 1.18 -7.80 1.38
CA PHE A 46 2.26 -8.03 2.34
C PHE A 46 2.70 -6.74 3.01
N TRP A 47 3.28 -6.88 4.19
CA TRP A 47 3.91 -5.81 4.95
C TRP A 47 5.37 -6.14 5.20
N PHE A 48 6.27 -5.32 4.66
CA PHE A 48 7.69 -5.34 5.03
C PHE A 48 7.92 -4.34 6.16
N GLN A 49 8.24 -4.86 7.34
CA GLN A 49 8.26 -4.13 8.60
C GLN A 49 9.66 -3.57 8.88
N ARG A 50 9.73 -2.55 9.74
CA ARG A 50 10.98 -1.88 10.09
C ARG A 50 12.06 -2.82 10.65
N ASP A 51 11.66 -3.86 11.36
CA ASP A 51 12.57 -4.87 11.92
C ASP A 51 13.14 -5.84 10.86
N GLY A 52 12.78 -5.66 9.59
CA GLY A 52 13.21 -6.49 8.47
C GLY A 52 12.38 -7.76 8.31
N SER A 53 11.32 -7.95 9.10
CA SER A 53 10.37 -9.05 8.93
C SER A 53 9.35 -8.75 7.82
N MET A 54 8.71 -9.82 7.34
CA MET A 54 7.63 -9.71 6.37
C MET A 54 6.42 -10.53 6.83
N SER A 55 5.28 -9.86 6.98
CA SER A 55 3.99 -10.51 7.19
C SER A 55 3.13 -10.39 5.94
N PHE A 56 2.17 -11.30 5.76
CA PHE A 56 1.30 -11.30 4.60
C PHE A 56 -0.06 -11.94 4.87
N GLY A 57 -1.08 -11.54 4.11
CA GLY A 57 -2.44 -12.06 4.29
C GLY A 57 -3.01 -11.78 5.68
N GLU A 58 -3.62 -12.78 6.32
CA GLU A 58 -4.24 -12.64 7.64
C GLU A 58 -3.21 -12.37 8.75
N ASP A 59 -1.96 -12.82 8.58
CA ASP A 59 -0.88 -12.61 9.57
C ASP A 59 -0.55 -11.13 9.74
N MET A 60 -0.83 -10.29 8.73
CA MET A 60 -0.68 -8.83 8.84
C MET A 60 -1.58 -8.23 9.92
N LEU A 61 -2.78 -8.79 10.14
CA LEU A 61 -3.72 -8.28 11.14
C LEU A 61 -3.30 -8.65 12.57
N ASN A 62 -2.54 -9.73 12.70
CA ASN A 62 -2.07 -10.24 14.00
C ASN A 62 -0.74 -9.62 14.41
N SER A 63 0.17 -9.40 13.45
CA SER A 63 1.53 -8.87 13.68
C SER A 63 1.59 -7.38 14.04
N THR A 64 0.49 -6.64 13.85
CA THR A 64 0.51 -5.16 13.85
C THR A 64 -0.27 -4.55 15.01
N ARG A 65 -0.74 -5.38 15.93
CA ARG A 65 -1.37 -4.97 17.18
C ARG A 65 -0.32 -4.58 18.22
N ALA A 66 0.50 -3.57 17.91
CA ALA A 66 1.21 -2.86 18.96
C ALA A 66 0.20 -1.98 19.70
N ASP A 67 -0.12 -2.35 20.94
CA ASP A 67 -1.12 -1.64 21.74
C ASP A 67 -0.82 -0.13 21.79
N GLY A 68 -1.82 0.69 21.43
CA GLY A 68 -1.74 2.15 21.51
C GLY A 68 -1.11 2.87 20.30
N VAL A 69 -0.58 2.16 19.31
CA VAL A 69 -0.08 2.77 18.06
C VAL A 69 -1.25 3.04 17.12
N THR A 70 -1.39 4.27 16.64
CA THR A 70 -2.44 4.65 15.69
C THR A 70 -1.90 5.53 14.57
N ALA A 71 -2.45 5.40 13.37
CA ALA A 71 -2.14 6.33 12.29
C ALA A 71 -2.78 7.69 12.60
N VAL A 72 -1.95 8.73 12.72
CA VAL A 72 -2.35 10.10 13.05
C VAL A 72 -2.59 10.97 11.83
N ARG A 73 -1.92 10.67 10.70
CA ARG A 73 -2.14 11.32 9.41
C ARG A 73 -2.09 10.31 8.27
N CYS A 74 -2.77 10.66 7.19
CA CYS A 74 -2.87 9.86 5.97
C CYS A 74 -2.77 10.80 4.78
N HIS A 75 -1.73 10.63 3.96
CA HIS A 75 -1.47 11.44 2.78
C HIS A 75 -1.58 10.59 1.55
N HIS A 76 -2.48 10.96 0.64
CA HIS A 76 -2.54 10.33 -0.66
C HIS A 76 -1.68 11.12 -1.64
N PHE A 77 -0.77 10.43 -2.32
CA PHE A 77 0.06 11.03 -3.37
C PHE A 77 -0.06 10.23 -4.66
N ALA A 78 0.10 10.93 -5.77
CA ALA A 78 0.13 10.37 -7.10
C ALA A 78 1.27 11.00 -7.87
N HIS A 79 2.07 10.18 -8.54
CA HIS A 79 3.12 10.65 -9.43
C HIS A 79 3.17 9.83 -10.72
N ARG A 80 3.89 10.32 -11.70
CA ARG A 80 4.17 9.60 -12.96
C ARG A 80 5.67 9.60 -13.23
N TYR A 81 6.14 8.58 -13.92
CA TYR A 81 7.53 8.51 -14.38
C TYR A 81 7.68 9.28 -15.69
N ALA A 82 7.86 10.61 -15.57
CA ALA A 82 8.05 11.47 -16.73
C ALA A 82 9.31 11.07 -17.53
N LYS A 83 9.19 11.06 -18.85
CA LYS A 83 10.28 10.78 -19.80
C LYS A 83 10.43 11.96 -20.75
N GLU A 84 11.61 12.10 -21.36
CA GLU A 84 11.85 13.14 -22.38
C GLU A 84 10.85 13.04 -23.55
N ARG A 85 10.51 11.80 -23.95
CA ARG A 85 9.48 11.51 -24.95
C ARG A 85 8.44 10.57 -24.36
N GLU A 86 7.19 11.01 -24.32
CA GLU A 86 6.08 10.29 -23.69
C GLU A 86 5.05 9.82 -24.70
N THR A 87 4.65 8.56 -24.59
CA THR A 87 3.48 8.03 -25.29
C THR A 87 2.19 8.53 -24.63
N PRO A 88 1.03 8.45 -25.30
CA PRO A 88 -0.26 8.71 -24.64
C PRO A 88 -0.48 7.87 -23.37
N ARG A 89 0.03 6.63 -23.36
CA ARG A 89 -0.03 5.76 -22.18
C ARG A 89 0.80 6.31 -21.03
N ASP A 90 2.03 6.77 -21.27
CA ASP A 90 2.89 7.32 -20.20
C ASP A 90 2.23 8.52 -19.50
N LYS A 91 1.45 9.32 -20.23
CA LYS A 91 0.71 10.47 -19.69
C LYS A 91 -0.53 10.10 -18.86
N LEU A 92 -1.05 8.89 -19.05
CA LEU A 92 -2.28 8.40 -18.41
C LEU A 92 -2.01 7.41 -17.27
N VAL A 93 -0.80 6.87 -17.18
CA VAL A 93 -0.42 5.93 -16.12
C VAL A 93 0.19 6.69 -14.95
N TRP A 94 -0.50 6.63 -13.82
CA TRP A 94 -0.07 7.20 -12.55
C TRP A 94 0.23 6.08 -11.56
N HIS A 95 1.30 6.27 -10.79
CA HIS A 95 1.59 5.48 -9.60
C HIS A 95 1.04 6.23 -8.39
N THR A 96 0.22 5.56 -7.59
CA THR A 96 -0.39 6.15 -6.41
C THR A 96 0.02 5.39 -5.16
N GLY A 97 0.14 6.13 -4.06
CA GLY A 97 0.46 5.59 -2.76
C GLY A 97 -0.22 6.39 -1.65
N VAL A 98 -0.37 5.75 -0.51
CA VAL A 98 -0.82 6.37 0.73
C VAL A 98 0.32 6.31 1.72
N LEU A 99 0.74 7.46 2.22
CA LEU A 99 1.69 7.58 3.32
C LEU A 99 0.92 7.72 4.63
N LEU A 100 1.23 6.85 5.59
CA LEU A 100 0.68 6.88 6.94
C LEU A 100 1.74 7.41 7.91
N GLU A 101 1.38 8.42 8.69
CA GLU A 101 2.15 8.85 9.86
C GLU A 101 1.58 8.20 11.11
N TRP A 102 2.45 7.66 11.97
CA TRP A 102 2.05 6.98 13.20
C TRP A 102 2.25 7.85 14.44
N SER A 103 1.46 7.59 15.49
CA SER A 103 1.50 8.31 16.76
C SER A 103 2.85 8.26 17.49
N HIS A 104 3.67 7.24 17.22
CA HIS A 104 5.02 7.12 17.82
C HIS A 104 6.09 7.94 17.08
N GLY A 105 5.86 8.37 15.83
CA GLY A 105 6.79 9.24 15.08
C GLY A 105 8.13 8.61 14.67
N GLU A 106 8.30 7.30 14.79
CA GLU A 106 9.58 6.61 14.53
C GLU A 106 9.80 6.21 13.07
N TYR A 107 8.71 5.97 12.35
CA TYR A 107 8.71 5.60 10.94
C TYR A 107 7.37 6.01 10.32
N CYS A 108 7.31 5.99 8.99
CA CYS A 108 6.06 6.11 8.24
C CYS A 108 5.80 4.82 7.49
N THR A 109 4.56 4.58 7.08
CA THR A 109 4.22 3.41 6.27
C THR A 109 3.70 3.87 4.91
N VAL A 110 4.31 3.39 3.84
CA VAL A 110 3.79 3.56 2.48
C VAL A 110 2.93 2.36 2.13
N VAL A 111 1.68 2.61 1.76
CA VAL A 111 0.74 1.64 1.20
C VAL A 111 0.58 1.97 -0.29
N GLU A 112 1.10 1.11 -1.17
CA GLU A 112 1.00 1.31 -2.62
C GLU A 112 0.33 0.14 -3.32
N LEU A 113 -0.41 0.45 -4.37
CA LEU A 113 -0.93 -0.55 -5.31
C LEU A 113 0.11 -0.77 -6.39
N ALA A 114 0.35 -2.03 -6.74
CA ALA A 114 1.25 -2.36 -7.83
C ALA A 114 0.78 -3.58 -8.59
N TRP A 115 1.48 -3.90 -9.67
CA TRP A 115 1.30 -5.15 -10.39
C TRP A 115 1.82 -6.34 -9.57
N LEU A 116 1.14 -7.48 -9.65
CA LEU A 116 1.47 -8.67 -8.88
C LEU A 116 2.90 -9.16 -9.18
N GLY A 117 3.66 -9.49 -8.15
CA GLY A 117 5.07 -9.88 -8.28
C GLY A 117 5.94 -8.72 -8.72
N GLY A 118 5.48 -7.47 -8.64
CA GLY A 118 6.23 -6.34 -9.13
C GLY A 118 7.49 -6.07 -8.31
N LEU A 119 7.51 -6.35 -6.99
CA LEU A 119 8.77 -6.35 -6.23
C LEU A 119 9.51 -7.69 -6.34
N GLY A 120 8.82 -8.82 -6.20
CA GLY A 120 9.46 -10.14 -6.28
C GLY A 120 10.18 -10.38 -7.61
N GLY A 121 9.51 -10.10 -8.72
CA GLY A 121 10.05 -10.18 -10.08
C GLY A 121 11.05 -9.08 -10.41
N TYR A 122 11.09 -8.01 -9.61
CA TYR A 122 12.07 -6.93 -9.71
C TYR A 122 13.21 -7.07 -8.68
N GLY A 123 13.42 -8.26 -8.12
CA GLY A 123 14.53 -8.52 -7.20
C GLY A 123 14.43 -7.77 -5.86
N GLY A 124 13.20 -7.46 -5.44
CA GLY A 124 12.84 -6.72 -4.23
C GLY A 124 13.30 -5.26 -4.23
N LYS A 125 13.57 -4.68 -5.40
CA LYS A 125 13.99 -3.29 -5.53
C LYS A 125 12.80 -2.36 -5.35
N SER A 126 12.85 -1.52 -4.33
CA SER A 126 11.82 -0.54 -4.02
C SER A 126 12.46 0.84 -3.92
N ASN A 127 11.87 1.84 -4.57
CA ASN A 127 12.37 3.23 -4.57
C ASN A 127 12.37 3.86 -3.17
N TRP A 128 11.66 3.24 -2.23
CA TRP A 128 11.52 3.69 -0.84
C TRP A 128 12.70 3.31 0.05
N TYR A 129 13.51 2.33 -0.34
CA TYR A 129 14.66 1.86 0.45
C TYR A 129 15.99 2.26 -0.18
N ALA A 130 17.00 2.49 0.66
CA ALA A 130 18.33 2.91 0.24
C ALA A 130 19.09 1.83 -0.54
N ASP A 131 18.76 0.56 -0.31
CA ASP A 131 19.40 -0.60 -0.93
C ASP A 131 18.77 -1.01 -2.26
N ARG A 132 17.93 -0.15 -2.88
CA ARG A 132 17.21 -0.45 -4.14
C ARG A 132 18.10 -0.92 -5.29
N ASP A 133 19.38 -0.55 -5.29
CA ASP A 133 20.34 -0.89 -6.33
C ASP A 133 21.25 -2.07 -5.94
N ALA A 134 21.07 -2.62 -4.73
CA ALA A 134 21.82 -3.79 -4.27
C ALA A 134 21.47 -5.03 -5.10
N LYS A 135 22.44 -5.95 -5.22
CA LYS A 135 22.24 -7.25 -5.88
C LYS A 135 21.16 -8.10 -5.21
N ARG A 136 21.02 -7.95 -3.89
CA ARG A 136 19.99 -8.59 -3.07
C ARG A 136 19.55 -7.60 -2.00
N THR A 137 18.34 -7.09 -2.13
CA THR A 137 17.77 -6.14 -1.16
C THR A 137 17.33 -6.86 0.11
N ALA A 138 17.23 -6.14 1.23
CA ALA A 138 16.68 -6.62 2.49
C ALA A 138 15.25 -7.13 2.30
N LEU A 139 14.45 -6.37 1.55
CA LEU A 139 13.09 -6.75 1.19
C LEU A 139 13.05 -8.09 0.43
N TYR A 140 13.91 -8.28 -0.58
CA TYR A 140 13.98 -9.55 -1.30
C TYR A 140 14.48 -10.70 -0.41
N ALA A 141 15.38 -10.41 0.51
CA ALA A 141 15.87 -11.41 1.45
C ALA A 141 14.77 -11.90 2.39
N ALA A 142 13.93 -11.00 2.90
CA ALA A 142 12.82 -11.28 3.79
C ALA A 142 11.62 -11.97 3.10
N MET A 143 11.43 -11.75 1.80
CA MET A 143 10.34 -12.38 1.04
C MET A 143 10.37 -13.91 1.11
N ALA A 144 9.24 -14.50 1.49
CA ALA A 144 9.02 -15.94 1.39
C ALA A 144 9.08 -16.40 -0.08
N ALA A 145 9.47 -17.66 -0.31
CA ALA A 145 9.73 -18.18 -1.66
C ALA A 145 8.52 -18.04 -2.60
N GLN A 146 7.31 -18.25 -2.09
CA GLN A 146 6.05 -18.11 -2.83
C GLN A 146 5.74 -16.68 -3.27
N LEU A 147 6.42 -15.67 -2.71
CA LEU A 147 6.27 -14.26 -3.06
C LEU A 147 7.31 -13.81 -4.11
N LYS A 148 8.32 -14.64 -4.36
CA LYS A 148 9.38 -14.39 -5.36
C LYS A 148 8.94 -14.88 -6.73
N MET A 149 7.87 -14.26 -7.22
CA MET A 149 7.22 -14.62 -8.48
C MET A 149 7.54 -13.60 -9.58
N PRO A 150 7.48 -14.00 -10.87
CA PRO A 150 7.62 -13.06 -11.97
C PRO A 150 6.57 -11.95 -11.94
N TRP A 151 6.94 -10.81 -12.51
CA TRP A 151 6.07 -9.65 -12.67
C TRP A 151 4.86 -9.97 -13.56
N ARG A 152 3.65 -9.67 -13.07
CA ARG A 152 2.38 -9.85 -13.78
C ARG A 152 1.55 -8.57 -13.84
N SER A 153 1.43 -7.99 -15.02
CA SER A 153 0.71 -6.72 -15.25
C SER A 153 -0.82 -6.84 -15.31
N ASP A 154 -1.34 -8.07 -15.27
CA ASP A 154 -2.78 -8.37 -15.33
C ASP A 154 -3.41 -8.61 -13.95
N LEU A 155 -2.59 -8.64 -12.89
CA LEU A 155 -3.00 -8.78 -11.50
C LEU A 155 -2.38 -7.68 -10.63
N ALA A 156 -2.90 -7.51 -9.42
CA ALA A 156 -2.46 -6.47 -8.50
C ALA A 156 -1.99 -7.03 -7.16
N GLU A 157 -1.06 -6.31 -6.52
CA GLU A 157 -0.62 -6.51 -5.15
C GLU A 157 -0.70 -5.20 -4.37
N VAL A 158 -0.96 -5.30 -3.07
CA VAL A 158 -0.85 -4.19 -2.13
C VAL A 158 0.44 -4.37 -1.34
N ARG A 159 1.26 -3.33 -1.34
CA ARG A 159 2.55 -3.34 -0.64
C ARG A 159 2.46 -2.38 0.52
N VAL A 160 2.76 -2.86 1.71
CA VAL A 160 2.83 -2.06 2.93
C VAL A 160 4.29 -2.04 3.37
N LEU A 161 4.91 -0.86 3.41
CA LEU A 161 6.36 -0.72 3.58
C LEU A 161 6.63 0.29 4.69
N ASP A 162 7.26 -0.15 5.77
CA ASP A 162 7.75 0.76 6.82
C ASP A 162 9.04 1.44 6.37
N ILE A 163 9.01 2.76 6.28
CA ILE A 163 10.12 3.58 5.84
C ILE A 163 10.59 4.46 7.00
N GLU A 164 11.91 4.56 7.18
CA GLU A 164 12.47 5.46 8.18
C GLU A 164 12.02 6.90 7.89
N ALA A 165 11.49 7.57 8.91
CA ALA A 165 11.20 8.99 8.85
C ALA A 165 12.54 9.73 8.79
N ARG A 166 12.83 10.41 7.66
CA ARG A 166 14.13 11.09 7.48
C ARG A 166 14.16 12.43 8.19
N ASP A 167 13.11 13.22 8.07
CA ASP A 167 12.76 14.33 8.97
C ASP A 167 11.31 14.78 8.68
N ILE A 168 10.73 15.63 9.55
CA ILE A 168 9.37 16.16 9.40
C ILE A 168 9.26 17.21 8.26
N GLU A 169 10.39 17.80 7.83
CA GLU A 169 10.44 18.89 6.86
C GLU A 169 10.62 18.40 5.40
N GLN A 170 11.11 17.19 5.20
CA GLN A 170 11.36 16.48 3.94
C GLN A 170 10.15 15.65 3.50
N PHE A 171 9.02 15.80 4.20
CA PHE A 171 7.72 15.37 3.72
C PHE A 171 7.06 16.45 2.86
#